data_AF-A0A3D4QRF2-F1
#
_entry.id   AF-A0A3D4QRF2-F1
#
_cell.length_a   1.000
_cell.length_b   1.000
_cell.length_c   1.000
_cell.angle_alpha   90.00
_cell.angle_beta   90.00
_cell.angle_gamma   90.00
#
_symmetry.space_group_name_H-M   'P 1'
#
loop_
_entity.id
_entity.type
_entity.pdbx_description
1 polymer ?
#
loop_
_entity_poly.entity_id
_entity_poly.type
_entity_poly.pdbx_seq_one_letter_code
_entity_poly.pdbx_strand_id
1 'polypeptide(L)'
;MKNRFVVTVCRLHVKDKNKLLIMGWFWENQMSDNRLTVLLDKKELSFVVEEKDLVIGEQKERDGMLITKQYYLWVNLPSNWKESKKLYVINTRKDKNDTCCMVTTEKLQHAGQKMPKHIDAGTLTDNGFSVSGWYIDYENVKMTFWDANGKNYPMYIKVRKRLDVARAYPEVQESEIVGFVATYKGEVPKKVRVHLESDTKKNDYVLTLKMSALRRKSIKLKRGYNKVKSYYHQFGAVSTVKKIYGKATKRDTISYQSWYKMQRPSRSVLSAQSKQVFPYMPKISIVVPLYKTPEKYLTAMIASIRGQSYLNWELCLS
;
A
#
# COMPACT_ATOMS: atom_id res chain seq x y z
N MET A 1 -2.68 -5.02 24.13
CA MET A 1 -2.86 -3.55 24.16
C MET A 1 -4.08 -3.18 23.32
N LYS A 2 -4.95 -2.25 23.76
CA LYS A 2 -6.22 -1.93 23.07
C LYS A 2 -6.02 -1.18 21.74
N ASN A 3 -5.11 -0.20 21.72
CA ASN A 3 -4.77 0.55 20.51
C ASN A 3 -3.32 0.29 20.10
N ARG A 4 -3.07 -0.80 19.40
CA ARG A 4 -1.72 -1.16 18.96
C ARG A 4 -1.34 -0.36 17.72
N PHE A 5 -0.08 0.09 17.64
CA PHE A 5 0.51 0.61 16.42
C PHE A 5 1.05 -0.54 15.57
N VAL A 6 0.59 -0.64 14.33
CA VAL A 6 1.02 -1.67 13.39
C VAL A 6 2.01 -1.05 12.40
N VAL A 7 3.28 -1.42 12.51
CA VAL A 7 4.30 -1.00 11.55
C VAL A 7 4.13 -1.80 10.26
N THR A 8 4.01 -1.08 9.15
CA THR A 8 3.83 -1.64 7.80
C THR A 8 5.08 -1.47 6.94
N VAL A 9 5.85 -0.41 7.17
CA VAL A 9 7.11 -0.11 6.50
C VAL A 9 8.13 0.38 7.53
N CYS A 10 9.37 -0.08 7.40
CA CYS A 10 10.52 0.44 8.11
C CYS A 10 11.72 0.38 7.16
N ARG A 11 12.16 1.52 6.64
CA ARG A 11 13.22 1.60 5.63
C ARG A 11 14.02 2.89 5.76
N LEU A 12 15.24 2.89 5.23
CA LEU A 12 16.03 4.11 5.09
C LEU A 12 15.35 5.05 4.08
N HIS A 13 15.55 6.35 4.30
CA HIS A 13 15.19 7.38 3.35
C HIS A 13 16.02 7.20 2.07
N VAL A 14 15.42 7.47 0.90
CA VAL A 14 16.08 7.16 -0.39
C VAL A 14 17.34 8.00 -0.60
N LYS A 15 17.27 9.29 -0.26
CA LYS A 15 18.34 10.28 -0.48
C LYS A 15 19.24 10.52 0.75
N ASP A 16 18.65 10.61 1.94
CA ASP A 16 19.34 10.89 3.20
C ASP A 16 19.70 9.59 3.95
N LYS A 17 21.00 9.31 4.07
CA LYS A 17 21.53 8.09 4.71
C LYS A 17 21.34 8.06 6.23
N ASN A 18 21.02 9.20 6.84
CA ASN A 18 20.82 9.36 8.28
C ASN A 18 19.33 9.59 8.62
N LYS A 19 18.41 9.32 7.70
CA LYS A 19 16.98 9.31 7.97
C LYS A 19 16.36 7.95 7.74
N LEU A 20 15.39 7.62 8.58
CA LEU A 20 14.59 6.41 8.50
C LEU A 20 13.11 6.79 8.44
N LEU A 21 12.38 6.16 7.53
CA LEU A 21 10.94 6.23 7.47
C LEU A 21 10.33 4.98 8.10
N ILE A 22 9.41 5.20 9.05
CA ILE A 22 8.55 4.15 9.60
C ILE A 22 7.09 4.52 9.30
N MET A 23 6.38 3.65 8.59
CA MET A 23 4.96 3.87 8.28
C MET A 23 4.11 2.86 9.05
N GLY A 24 2.98 3.31 9.59
CA GLY A 24 2.06 2.43 10.29
C GLY A 24 0.68 3.04 10.48
N TRP A 25 -0.16 2.32 11.22
CA TRP A 25 -1.51 2.74 11.56
C TRP A 25 -1.88 2.22 12.94
N PHE A 26 -2.80 2.92 13.61
CA PHE A 26 -3.33 2.55 14.91
C PHE A 26 -4.61 1.74 14.78
N TRP A 27 -4.80 0.75 15.65
CA TRP A 27 -6.02 -0.08 15.67
C TRP A 27 -7.31 0.73 15.85
N GLU A 28 -7.25 1.86 16.56
CA GLU A 28 -8.38 2.79 16.75
C GLU A 28 -8.37 3.93 15.70
N ASN A 29 -7.60 3.81 14.61
CA ASN A 29 -7.36 4.83 13.57
C ASN A 29 -6.81 6.18 14.04
N GLN A 30 -6.57 6.34 15.34
CA GLN A 30 -6.02 7.56 15.94
C GLN A 30 -4.97 7.19 16.98
N MET A 31 -3.96 8.05 17.16
CA MET A 31 -2.93 7.87 18.19
C MET A 31 -3.52 7.97 19.60
N SER A 32 -4.46 8.89 19.86
CA SER A 32 -5.09 9.09 21.18
C SER A 32 -4.04 9.25 22.30
N ASP A 33 -4.16 8.51 23.41
CA ASP A 33 -3.26 8.47 24.57
C ASP A 33 -2.02 7.58 24.38
N ASN A 34 -1.73 7.15 23.15
CA ASN A 34 -0.57 6.30 22.87
C ASN A 34 0.67 7.16 22.67
N ARG A 35 1.82 6.69 23.17
CA ARG A 35 3.13 7.29 22.91
C ARG A 35 3.98 6.32 22.09
N LEU A 36 4.49 6.79 20.96
CA LEU A 36 5.49 6.07 20.20
C LEU A 36 6.89 6.47 20.66
N THR A 37 7.78 5.48 20.78
CA THR A 37 9.19 5.68 21.07
C THR A 37 10.00 4.85 20.08
N VAL A 38 11.01 5.46 19.46
CA VAL A 38 11.95 4.77 18.59
C VAL A 38 13.28 4.67 19.31
N LEU A 39 13.77 3.45 19.51
CA LEU A 39 15.04 3.19 20.18
C LEU A 39 16.05 2.60 19.18
N LEU A 40 17.27 3.10 19.21
CA LEU A 40 18.43 2.43 18.63
C LEU A 40 19.21 1.78 19.78
N ASP A 41 19.14 0.45 19.82
CA ASP A 41 19.46 -0.39 20.97
C ASP A 41 18.71 0.04 22.24
N LYS A 42 19.30 0.95 23.04
CA LYS A 42 18.69 1.52 24.25
C LYS A 42 18.55 3.05 24.21
N LYS A 43 19.03 3.71 23.16
CA LYS A 43 19.02 5.17 23.03
C LYS A 43 17.77 5.61 22.28
N GLU A 44 17.01 6.54 22.85
CA GLU A 44 15.84 7.14 22.19
C GLU A 44 16.29 8.06 21.04
N LEU A 45 15.60 7.93 19.91
CA LEU A 45 15.82 8.74 18.72
C LEU A 45 14.74 9.80 18.58
N SER A 46 15.12 10.97 18.07
CA SER A 46 14.15 12.00 17.70
C SER A 46 13.48 11.66 16.36
N PHE A 47 12.19 11.97 16.27
CA PHE A 47 11.42 11.80 15.04
C PHE A 47 10.29 12.81 14.95
N VAL A 48 9.84 13.07 13.73
CA VAL A 48 8.64 13.86 13.44
C VAL A 48 7.53 12.90 12.98
N VAL A 49 6.30 13.14 13.43
CA VAL A 49 5.12 12.37 13.02
C VAL A 49 4.29 13.19 12.05
N GLU A 50 3.96 12.62 10.91
CA GLU A 50 2.99 13.14 9.95
C GLU A 50 1.81 12.17 9.86
N GLU A 51 0.59 12.70 9.86
CA GLU A 51 -0.66 11.95 9.78
C GLU A 51 -1.35 12.24 8.45
N LYS A 52 -1.86 11.20 7.78
CA LYS A 52 -2.66 11.33 6.55
C LYS A 52 -3.88 10.44 6.58
N ASP A 53 -4.99 10.95 6.07
CA ASP A 53 -6.19 10.15 5.80
C ASP A 53 -5.99 9.29 4.55
N LEU A 54 -6.45 8.03 4.63
CA LEU A 54 -6.45 7.08 3.53
C LEU A 54 -7.74 7.20 2.73
N VAL A 55 -7.60 7.35 1.41
CA VAL A 55 -8.73 7.46 0.47
C VAL A 55 -9.48 6.12 0.40
N ILE A 56 -10.79 6.16 0.13
CA ILE A 56 -11.74 5.02 0.18
C ILE A 56 -11.24 3.76 -0.58
N GLY A 57 -10.54 3.90 -1.70
CA GLY A 57 -9.98 2.77 -2.46
C GLY A 57 -8.71 2.13 -1.87
N GLU A 58 -8.18 2.69 -0.80
CA GLU A 58 -6.87 2.35 -0.22
C GLU A 58 -6.98 1.72 1.18
N GLN A 59 -8.17 1.80 1.76
CA GLN A 59 -8.45 1.37 3.12
C GLN A 59 -8.40 -0.16 3.20
N LYS A 60 -7.52 -0.65 4.05
CA LYS A 60 -7.47 -2.07 4.40
C LYS A 60 -8.46 -2.31 5.53
N GLU A 61 -9.02 -3.51 5.60
CA GLU A 61 -9.94 -3.88 6.65
C GLU A 61 -9.24 -4.72 7.73
N ARG A 62 -9.55 -4.41 8.99
CA ARG A 62 -9.16 -5.16 10.17
C ARG A 62 -10.41 -5.52 10.97
N ASP A 63 -10.75 -6.80 11.05
CA ASP A 63 -11.87 -7.30 11.85
C ASP A 63 -13.21 -6.54 11.64
N GLY A 64 -13.54 -6.15 10.40
CA GLY A 64 -14.74 -5.33 10.11
C GLY A 64 -14.52 -3.81 10.11
N MET A 65 -13.40 -3.32 10.63
CA MET A 65 -13.07 -1.89 10.67
C MET A 65 -12.13 -1.47 9.54
N LEU A 66 -12.50 -0.40 8.84
CA LEU A 66 -11.66 0.23 7.82
C LEU A 66 -10.50 0.98 8.50
N ILE A 67 -9.29 0.78 7.97
CA ILE A 67 -8.11 1.57 8.34
C ILE A 67 -8.19 2.88 7.54
N THR A 68 -8.43 3.99 8.23
CA THR A 68 -8.69 5.29 7.61
C THR A 68 -7.53 6.25 7.72
N LYS A 69 -6.51 5.96 8.56
CA LYS A 69 -5.36 6.84 8.76
C LYS A 69 -4.05 6.10 8.63
N GLN A 70 -3.03 6.81 8.13
CA GLN A 70 -1.65 6.37 8.06
C GLN A 70 -0.73 7.39 8.72
N TYR A 71 0.23 6.88 9.48
CA TYR A 71 1.22 7.65 10.21
C TYR A 71 2.60 7.41 9.60
N TYR A 72 3.37 8.49 9.45
CA TYR A 72 4.72 8.52 8.92
C TYR A 72 5.64 9.09 10.00
N LEU A 73 6.55 8.26 10.51
CA LEU A 73 7.57 8.66 11.47
C LEU A 73 8.87 8.88 10.72
N TRP A 74 9.32 10.12 10.67
CA TRP A 74 10.58 10.55 10.10
C TRP A 74 11.64 10.60 11.20
N VAL A 75 12.38 9.50 11.35
CA VAL A 75 13.35 9.30 12.43
C VAL A 75 14.73 9.78 12.01
N ASN A 76 15.38 10.57 12.87
CA ASN A 76 16.76 11.00 12.69
C ASN A 76 17.71 9.94 13.26
N LEU A 77 18.58 9.40 12.42
CA LEU A 77 19.62 8.45 12.83
C LEU A 77 20.92 9.21 13.11
N PRO A 78 21.66 8.86 14.18
CA PRO A 78 23.00 9.41 14.40
C PRO A 78 23.96 8.92 13.30
N SER A 79 25.03 9.66 13.02
CA SER A 79 26.01 9.33 11.96
C SER A 79 26.61 7.91 12.10
N ASN A 80 26.77 7.44 13.33
CA ASN A 80 27.32 6.12 13.65
C ASN A 80 26.26 5.03 13.89
N TRP A 81 25.00 5.22 13.45
CA TRP A 81 23.91 4.27 13.69
C TRP A 81 24.20 2.84 13.22
N LYS A 82 25.10 2.68 12.26
CA LYS A 82 25.53 1.40 11.70
C LYS A 82 26.27 0.50 12.70
N GLU A 83 26.86 1.09 13.74
CA GLU A 83 27.56 0.38 14.82
C GLU A 83 26.58 -0.23 15.85
N SER A 84 25.35 0.29 15.90
CA SER A 84 24.29 -0.24 16.76
C SER A 84 23.76 -1.55 16.21
N LYS A 85 23.07 -2.36 17.02
CA LYS A 85 22.62 -3.70 16.61
C LYS A 85 21.18 -3.72 16.12
N LYS A 86 20.27 -3.07 16.84
CA LYS A 86 18.82 -3.20 16.61
C LYS A 86 18.12 -1.86 16.76
N LEU A 87 17.09 -1.66 15.95
CA LEU A 87 16.14 -0.58 16.10
C LEU A 87 14.79 -1.14 16.54
N TYR A 88 14.16 -0.48 17.51
CA TYR A 88 12.88 -0.85 18.08
C TYR A 88 11.88 0.29 17.91
N VAL A 89 10.64 -0.08 17.65
CA VAL A 89 9.49 0.83 17.75
C VAL A 89 8.62 0.32 18.87
N ILE A 90 8.44 1.13 19.90
CA ILE A 90 7.64 0.80 21.07
C ILE A 90 6.40 1.69 21.05
N ASN A 91 5.23 1.08 21.23
CA ASN A 91 4.01 1.78 21.55
C ASN A 91 3.72 1.63 23.05
N THR A 92 3.48 2.75 23.73
CA THR A 92 3.21 2.79 25.16
C THR A 92 1.81 3.35 25.40
N ARG A 93 1.00 2.65 26.20
CA ARG A 93 -0.34 3.12 26.62
C ARG A 93 -0.62 2.68 28.05
N LYS A 94 -0.91 3.63 28.95
CA LYS A 94 -1.19 3.37 30.38
C LYS A 94 -0.16 2.40 31.01
N ASP A 95 1.11 2.76 30.89
CA ASP A 95 2.28 2.02 31.41
C ASP A 95 2.51 0.61 30.85
N LYS A 96 1.74 0.19 29.84
CA LYS A 96 2.01 -1.03 29.08
C LYS A 96 2.80 -0.69 27.82
N ASN A 97 3.90 -1.39 27.61
CA ASN A 97 4.73 -1.29 26.41
C ASN A 97 4.44 -2.45 25.46
N ASP A 98 4.33 -2.15 24.16
CA ASP A 98 4.22 -3.13 23.09
C ASP A 98 5.30 -2.87 22.04
N THR A 99 6.15 -3.86 21.78
CA THR A 99 7.17 -3.76 20.73
C THR A 99 6.51 -3.97 19.37
N CYS A 100 6.26 -2.87 18.67
CA CYS A 100 5.57 -2.84 17.38
C CYS A 100 6.44 -3.36 16.24
N CYS A 101 7.74 -3.07 16.29
CA CYS A 101 8.71 -3.47 15.28
C CYS A 101 10.08 -3.65 15.93
N MET A 102 10.85 -4.62 15.43
CA MET A 102 12.27 -4.77 15.69
C MET A 102 12.97 -5.11 14.37
N VAL A 103 14.00 -4.34 14.02
CA VAL A 103 14.82 -4.56 12.83
C VAL A 103 16.29 -4.46 13.20
N THR A 104 17.13 -5.32 12.61
CA THR A 104 18.58 -5.21 12.80
C THR A 104 19.13 -4.11 11.90
N THR A 105 20.11 -3.37 12.38
CA THR A 105 20.80 -2.33 11.60
C THR A 105 21.46 -2.93 10.35
N GLU A 106 22.02 -4.14 10.44
CA GLU A 106 22.55 -4.89 9.29
C GLU A 106 21.50 -5.09 8.18
N LYS A 107 20.25 -5.43 8.54
CA LYS A 107 19.16 -5.58 7.57
C LYS A 107 18.81 -4.23 6.92
N LEU A 108 18.81 -3.15 7.71
CA LEU A 108 18.59 -1.81 7.18
C LEU A 108 19.72 -1.38 6.22
N GLN A 109 20.97 -1.65 6.58
CA GLN A 109 22.14 -1.37 5.74
C GLN A 109 22.07 -2.14 4.42
N HIS A 110 21.84 -3.45 4.48
CA HIS A 110 21.74 -4.29 3.28
C HIS A 110 20.56 -3.89 2.39
N ALA A 111 19.44 -3.45 2.99
CA ALA A 111 18.31 -2.90 2.23
C ALA A 111 18.67 -1.56 1.56
N GLY A 112 19.41 -0.67 2.22
CA GLY A 112 19.82 0.64 1.70
C GLY A 112 20.87 0.59 0.58
N GLN A 113 21.66 -0.47 0.52
CA GLN A 113 22.61 -0.70 -0.58
C GLN A 113 21.91 -0.95 -1.92
N LYS A 114 20.67 -1.46 -1.89
CA LYS A 114 19.91 -1.77 -3.10
C LYS A 114 19.13 -0.54 -3.56
N MET A 115 18.94 -0.44 -4.88
CA MET A 115 18.04 0.56 -5.43
C MET A 115 16.59 0.14 -5.16
N PRO A 116 15.71 1.05 -4.70
CA PRO A 116 14.28 0.78 -4.61
C PRO A 116 13.71 0.41 -5.98
N LYS A 117 13.26 -0.85 -6.10
CA LYS A 117 12.65 -1.36 -7.32
C LYS A 117 11.75 -2.55 -7.03
N HIS A 118 10.85 -2.82 -7.96
CA HIS A 118 10.12 -4.08 -8.02
C HIS A 118 9.74 -4.41 -9.46
N ILE A 119 9.85 -5.67 -9.82
CA ILE A 119 9.38 -6.18 -11.09
C ILE A 119 8.06 -6.91 -10.83
N ASP A 120 6.98 -6.41 -11.41
CA ASP A 120 5.62 -6.87 -11.16
C ASP A 120 5.33 -8.19 -11.89
N ALA A 121 5.65 -8.23 -13.19
CA ALA A 121 5.42 -9.40 -14.03
C ALA A 121 6.28 -9.37 -15.30
N GLY A 122 6.62 -10.56 -15.79
CA GLY A 122 6.96 -10.80 -17.19
C GLY A 122 5.82 -11.60 -17.84
N THR A 123 5.30 -11.12 -18.97
CA THR A 123 4.10 -11.67 -19.61
C THR A 123 4.36 -11.90 -21.10
N LEU A 124 3.90 -13.04 -21.62
CA LEU A 124 3.91 -13.32 -23.06
C LEU A 124 2.85 -12.46 -23.75
N THR A 125 3.20 -11.89 -24.88
CA THR A 125 2.25 -11.21 -25.78
C THR A 125 2.15 -12.02 -27.06
N ASP A 126 1.13 -11.78 -27.88
CA ASP A 126 0.89 -12.54 -29.12
C ASP A 126 2.13 -12.65 -30.01
N ASN A 127 2.90 -11.55 -30.12
CA ASN A 127 4.10 -11.48 -30.95
C ASN A 127 5.38 -11.19 -30.14
N GLY A 128 5.46 -11.59 -28.86
CA GLY A 128 6.67 -11.34 -28.05
C GLY A 128 6.47 -11.41 -26.54
N PHE A 129 7.03 -10.45 -25.80
CA PHE A 129 6.87 -10.39 -24.36
C PHE A 129 6.90 -8.96 -23.81
N SER A 130 6.36 -8.79 -22.61
CA SER A 130 6.43 -7.55 -21.85
C SER A 130 6.95 -7.79 -20.44
N VAL A 131 7.59 -6.76 -19.90
CA VAL A 131 8.05 -6.68 -18.51
C VAL A 131 7.47 -5.42 -17.89
N SER A 132 6.84 -5.56 -16.73
CA SER A 132 6.28 -4.45 -15.98
C SER A 132 6.91 -4.35 -14.61
N GLY A 133 7.02 -3.13 -14.09
CA GLY A 133 7.60 -2.88 -12.79
C GLY A 133 7.70 -1.40 -12.48
N TRP A 134 8.49 -1.10 -11.46
CA TRP A 134 8.85 0.25 -11.09
C TRP A 134 10.26 0.30 -10.48
N TYR A 135 10.88 1.46 -10.57
CA TYR A 135 12.09 1.81 -9.83
C TYR A 135 12.06 3.30 -9.47
N ILE A 136 12.91 3.69 -8.52
CA ILE A 136 13.14 5.10 -8.20
C ILE A 136 14.39 5.56 -8.94
N ASP A 137 14.22 6.56 -9.79
CA ASP A 137 15.27 7.17 -10.56
C ASP A 137 15.89 8.32 -9.77
N TYR A 138 16.91 7.99 -8.97
CA TYR A 138 17.61 8.95 -8.13
C TYR A 138 18.98 9.38 -8.72
N GLU A 139 19.48 8.67 -9.72
CA GLU A 139 20.84 8.82 -10.26
C GLU A 139 20.88 8.47 -11.76
N ASN A 140 19.93 8.99 -12.55
CA ASN A 140 19.82 8.77 -14.01
C ASN A 140 19.91 7.28 -14.41
N VAL A 141 19.06 6.47 -13.80
CA VAL A 141 19.12 5.01 -13.91
C VAL A 141 18.84 4.57 -15.35
N LYS A 142 19.80 3.89 -15.95
CA LYS A 142 19.67 3.23 -17.25
C LYS A 142 19.05 1.84 -17.08
N MET A 143 17.96 1.59 -17.79
CA MET A 143 17.29 0.28 -17.83
C MET A 143 17.56 -0.44 -19.15
N THR A 144 18.09 -1.67 -19.06
CA THR A 144 18.35 -2.53 -20.22
C THR A 144 17.88 -3.97 -19.97
N PHE A 145 17.71 -4.76 -21.03
CA PHE A 145 17.11 -6.10 -20.97
C PHE A 145 17.98 -7.11 -21.71
N TRP A 146 18.42 -8.14 -21.01
CA TRP A 146 19.39 -9.11 -21.53
C TRP A 146 18.92 -10.54 -21.29
N ASP A 147 19.21 -11.49 -22.19
CA ASP A 147 19.07 -12.91 -21.84
C ASP A 147 20.32 -13.47 -21.13
N ALA A 148 20.34 -14.78 -20.92
CA ALA A 148 21.49 -15.47 -20.32
C ALA A 148 22.70 -15.59 -21.27
N ASN A 149 22.49 -15.41 -22.57
CA ASN A 149 23.52 -15.54 -23.61
C ASN A 149 24.14 -14.18 -23.99
N GLY A 150 23.70 -13.09 -23.33
CA GLY A 150 24.19 -11.74 -23.62
C GLY A 150 23.47 -11.04 -24.78
N LYS A 151 22.34 -11.59 -25.28
CA LYS A 151 21.52 -10.91 -26.28
C LYS A 151 20.75 -9.76 -25.63
N ASN A 152 20.91 -8.55 -26.16
CA ASN A 152 20.15 -7.37 -25.75
C ASN A 152 18.77 -7.36 -26.42
N TYR A 153 17.75 -6.94 -25.68
CA TYR A 153 16.39 -6.78 -26.15
C TYR A 153 16.03 -5.28 -26.13
N PRO A 154 16.03 -4.59 -27.28
CA PRO A 154 15.60 -3.20 -27.37
C PRO A 154 14.08 -3.12 -27.18
N MET A 155 13.65 -2.96 -25.93
CA MET A 155 12.23 -2.90 -25.59
C MET A 155 11.68 -1.47 -25.77
N TYR A 156 10.45 -1.36 -26.27
CA TYR A 156 9.70 -0.12 -26.23
C TYR A 156 9.14 0.09 -24.81
N ILE A 157 9.51 1.20 -24.16
CA ILE A 157 9.16 1.47 -22.76
C ILE A 157 8.03 2.50 -22.71
N LYS A 158 6.91 2.12 -22.09
CA LYS A 158 5.82 3.04 -21.74
C LYS A 158 5.84 3.32 -20.24
N VAL A 159 6.04 4.58 -19.86
CA VAL A 159 5.99 5.02 -18.46
C VAL A 159 4.54 5.03 -17.96
N ARG A 160 4.35 4.71 -16.68
CA ARG A 160 3.05 4.72 -15.98
C ARG A 160 3.21 5.36 -14.61
N LYS A 161 2.21 6.15 -14.22
CA LYS A 161 2.09 6.67 -12.86
C LYS A 161 1.88 5.54 -11.86
N ARG A 162 2.54 5.65 -10.70
CA ARG A 162 2.51 4.66 -9.62
C ARG A 162 2.22 5.34 -8.29
N LEU A 163 0.95 5.65 -8.06
CA LEU A 163 0.47 6.28 -6.82
C LEU A 163 0.70 5.40 -5.59
N ASP A 164 0.74 4.08 -5.74
CA ASP A 164 1.12 3.14 -4.68
C ASP A 164 2.59 3.31 -4.27
N VAL A 165 3.49 3.54 -5.24
CA VAL A 165 4.92 3.76 -5.00
C VAL A 165 5.14 5.15 -4.40
N ALA A 166 4.48 6.18 -4.91
CA ALA A 166 4.54 7.53 -4.33
C ALA A 166 4.15 7.55 -2.85
N ARG A 167 3.14 6.78 -2.44
CA ARG A 167 2.75 6.64 -1.04
C ARG A 167 3.76 5.88 -0.18
N ALA A 168 4.44 4.88 -0.75
CA ALA A 168 5.49 4.14 -0.08
C ALA A 168 6.81 4.93 0.01
N TYR A 169 6.98 5.91 -0.88
CA TYR A 169 8.15 6.80 -0.99
C TYR A 169 7.74 8.27 -1.00
N PRO A 170 7.12 8.76 0.08
CA PRO A 170 6.57 10.11 0.14
C PRO A 170 7.65 11.22 0.09
N GLU A 171 8.92 10.89 0.35
CA GLU A 171 10.04 11.83 0.22
C GLU A 171 10.57 11.99 -1.23
N VAL A 172 10.09 11.16 -2.15
CA VAL A 172 10.57 11.10 -3.54
C VAL A 172 9.62 11.89 -4.42
N GLN A 173 10.17 12.68 -5.34
CA GLN A 173 9.35 13.45 -6.26
C GLN A 173 8.64 12.52 -7.24
N GLU A 174 7.42 12.85 -7.66
CA GLU A 174 6.65 11.99 -8.56
C GLU A 174 7.39 11.75 -9.90
N SER A 175 8.17 12.73 -10.36
CA SER A 175 9.02 12.62 -11.56
C SER A 175 10.16 11.61 -11.43
N GLU A 176 10.60 11.30 -10.21
CA GLU A 176 11.65 10.32 -9.92
C GLU A 176 11.08 8.90 -9.78
N ILE A 177 9.75 8.72 -9.83
CA ILE A 177 9.09 7.42 -9.72
C ILE A 177 8.78 6.91 -11.12
N VAL A 178 9.61 5.99 -11.60
CA VAL A 178 9.45 5.41 -12.93
C VAL A 178 8.72 4.08 -12.82
N GLY A 179 7.38 4.12 -12.98
CA GLY A 179 6.61 2.92 -13.32
C GLY A 179 6.71 2.64 -14.81
N PHE A 180 6.87 1.39 -15.22
CA PHE A 180 7.08 1.06 -16.63
C PHE A 180 6.37 -0.21 -17.07
N VAL A 181 6.07 -0.24 -18.38
CA VAL A 181 5.78 -1.45 -19.14
C VAL A 181 6.68 -1.44 -20.37
N ALA A 182 7.68 -2.32 -20.37
CA ALA A 182 8.60 -2.51 -21.47
C ALA A 182 8.10 -3.66 -22.35
N THR A 183 7.97 -3.44 -23.66
CA THR A 183 7.41 -4.43 -24.61
C THR A 183 8.42 -4.71 -25.71
N TYR A 184 8.62 -5.99 -26.02
CA TYR A 184 9.45 -6.45 -27.13
C TYR A 184 8.61 -7.30 -28.07
N LYS A 185 8.73 -7.04 -29.37
CA LYS A 185 8.13 -7.85 -30.42
C LYS A 185 9.23 -8.69 -31.08
N GLY A 186 9.05 -10.00 -31.12
CA GLY A 186 10.01 -10.94 -31.67
C GLY A 186 10.16 -12.20 -30.81
N GLU A 187 11.33 -12.85 -30.94
CA GLU A 187 11.62 -14.11 -30.28
C GLU A 187 11.61 -13.98 -28.75
N VAL A 188 10.90 -14.89 -28.09
CA VAL A 188 10.77 -14.90 -26.62
C VAL A 188 11.83 -15.78 -25.97
N PRO A 189 12.73 -15.22 -25.14
CA PRO A 189 13.71 -16.01 -24.40
C PRO A 189 13.06 -16.79 -23.25
N LYS A 190 13.75 -17.83 -22.76
CA LYS A 190 13.30 -18.57 -21.56
C LYS A 190 13.35 -17.69 -20.31
N LYS A 191 14.40 -16.88 -20.18
CA LYS A 191 14.61 -15.93 -19.09
C LYS A 191 15.05 -14.58 -19.67
N VAL A 192 14.64 -13.51 -19.02
CA VAL A 192 15.11 -12.14 -19.32
C VAL A 192 15.59 -11.50 -18.02
N ARG A 193 16.73 -10.83 -18.08
CA ARG A 193 17.34 -10.07 -17.00
C ARG A 193 17.02 -8.60 -17.24
N VAL A 194 16.37 -7.97 -16.26
CA VAL A 194 16.22 -6.52 -16.18
C VAL A 194 17.45 -5.99 -15.48
N HIS A 195 18.29 -5.27 -16.21
CA HIS A 195 19.49 -4.62 -15.71
C HIS A 195 19.18 -3.15 -15.46
N LEU A 196 19.33 -2.72 -14.22
CA LEU A 196 19.18 -1.33 -13.81
C LEU A 196 20.53 -0.85 -13.28
N GLU A 197 21.06 0.20 -13.88
CA GLU A 197 22.38 0.74 -13.61
C GLU A 197 22.30 2.24 -13.41
N SER A 198 22.91 2.70 -12.33
CA SER A 198 23.19 4.10 -12.01
C SER A 198 24.68 4.25 -11.78
N ASP A 199 25.14 5.48 -11.59
CA ASP A 199 26.56 5.77 -11.32
C ASP A 199 27.09 5.00 -10.09
N THR A 200 26.25 4.81 -9.06
CA THR A 200 26.69 4.16 -7.80
C THR A 200 26.16 2.75 -7.59
N LYS A 201 25.05 2.36 -8.24
CA LYS A 201 24.37 1.08 -7.98
C LYS A 201 24.04 0.32 -9.26
N LYS A 202 24.31 -0.99 -9.24
CA LYS A 202 23.85 -1.95 -10.25
C LYS A 202 22.90 -2.96 -9.65
N ASN A 203 21.83 -3.27 -10.36
CA ASN A 203 20.75 -4.09 -9.84
C ASN A 203 20.13 -4.95 -10.93
N ASP A 204 20.48 -6.23 -10.94
CA ASP A 204 19.89 -7.23 -11.84
C ASP A 204 18.60 -7.82 -11.28
N TYR A 205 17.70 -8.23 -12.16
CA TYR A 205 16.54 -9.05 -11.81
C TYR A 205 16.22 -10.03 -12.93
N VAL A 206 16.24 -11.33 -12.63
CA VAL A 206 16.00 -12.38 -13.63
C VAL A 206 14.57 -12.87 -13.56
N LEU A 207 13.81 -12.58 -14.62
CA LEU A 207 12.48 -13.11 -14.88
C LEU A 207 12.56 -14.41 -15.68
N THR A 208 11.65 -15.35 -15.39
CA THR A 208 11.43 -16.51 -16.25
C THR A 208 10.12 -16.32 -17.02
N LEU A 209 10.20 -16.16 -18.34
CA LEU A 209 9.03 -15.93 -19.20
C LEU A 209 8.35 -17.25 -19.55
N LYS A 210 9.14 -18.27 -19.90
CA LYS A 210 8.65 -19.63 -20.19
C LYS A 210 8.75 -20.49 -18.92
N MET A 211 7.64 -20.60 -18.18
CA MET A 211 7.58 -21.36 -16.92
C MET A 211 6.98 -22.77 -17.13
N SER A 212 7.65 -23.79 -16.59
CA SER A 212 7.07 -25.14 -16.43
C SER A 212 5.91 -25.13 -15.43
N ALA A 213 4.94 -26.04 -15.62
CA ALA A 213 3.71 -26.11 -14.80
C ALA A 213 4.00 -26.28 -13.29
N LEU A 214 4.96 -27.14 -12.95
CA LEU A 214 5.36 -27.42 -11.56
C LEU A 214 5.92 -26.17 -10.85
N ARG A 215 6.78 -25.40 -11.55
CA ARG A 215 7.36 -24.15 -11.00
C ARG A 215 6.29 -23.06 -10.83
N ARG A 216 5.25 -23.06 -11.66
CA ARG A 216 4.09 -22.16 -11.53
C ARG A 216 3.30 -22.44 -10.24
N LYS A 217 3.10 -23.72 -9.90
CA LYS A 217 2.39 -24.16 -8.69
C LYS A 217 3.16 -23.82 -7.42
N SER A 218 4.48 -24.02 -7.39
CA SER A 218 5.32 -23.73 -6.22
C SER A 218 5.42 -22.23 -5.90
N ILE A 219 5.54 -21.36 -6.91
CA ILE A 219 5.53 -19.89 -6.71
C ILE A 219 4.18 -19.42 -6.14
N LYS A 220 3.05 -19.96 -6.64
CA LYS A 220 1.72 -19.66 -6.08
C LYS A 220 1.63 -20.07 -4.60
N LEU A 221 2.15 -21.25 -4.26
CA LEU A 221 2.15 -21.75 -2.88
C LEU A 221 2.97 -20.85 -1.96
N LYS A 222 4.20 -20.48 -2.37
CA LYS A 222 5.08 -19.58 -1.61
C LYS A 222 4.46 -18.19 -1.41
N ARG A 223 3.79 -17.66 -2.44
CA ARG A 223 3.06 -16.38 -2.36
C ARG A 223 1.88 -16.46 -1.38
N GLY A 224 1.12 -17.56 -1.41
CA GLY A 224 0.04 -17.83 -0.46
C GLY A 224 0.54 -17.89 0.98
N TYR A 225 1.60 -18.65 1.23
CA TYR A 225 2.24 -18.76 2.54
C TYR A 225 2.72 -17.41 3.07
N ASN A 226 3.46 -16.63 2.27
CA ASN A 226 3.94 -15.31 2.68
C ASN A 226 2.78 -14.36 3.00
N LYS A 227 1.67 -14.43 2.25
CA LYS A 227 0.46 -13.64 2.52
C LYS A 227 -0.18 -14.03 3.85
N VAL A 228 -0.28 -15.33 4.15
CA VAL A 228 -0.80 -15.82 5.44
C VAL A 228 0.12 -15.41 6.60
N LYS A 229 1.44 -15.61 6.46
CA LYS A 229 2.43 -15.21 7.47
C LYS A 229 2.38 -13.70 7.75
N SER A 230 2.34 -12.89 6.71
CA SER A 230 2.24 -11.42 6.85
C SER A 230 0.93 -11.01 7.51
N TYR A 231 -0.20 -11.64 7.16
CA TYR A 231 -1.50 -11.37 7.78
C TYR A 231 -1.51 -11.80 9.26
N TYR A 232 -0.91 -12.95 9.59
CA TYR A 232 -0.74 -13.41 10.96
C TYR A 232 0.05 -12.43 11.82
N HIS A 233 1.17 -11.92 11.32
CA HIS A 233 1.96 -10.93 12.06
C HIS A 233 1.22 -9.59 12.24
N GLN A 234 0.33 -9.22 11.31
CA GLN A 234 -0.40 -7.95 11.37
C GLN A 234 -1.69 -8.01 12.19
N PHE A 235 -2.39 -9.16 12.18
CA PHE A 235 -3.75 -9.30 12.74
C PHE A 235 -3.90 -10.42 13.78
N GLY A 236 -2.86 -11.24 14.00
CA GLY A 236 -2.86 -12.33 14.97
C GLY A 236 -3.53 -13.63 14.51
N ALA A 237 -3.49 -14.65 15.38
CA ALA A 237 -3.94 -16.02 15.09
C ALA A 237 -5.45 -16.09 14.81
N VAL A 238 -6.26 -15.45 15.65
CA VAL A 238 -7.73 -15.52 15.59
C VAL A 238 -8.26 -14.92 14.28
N SER A 239 -7.79 -13.74 13.88
CA SER A 239 -8.22 -13.09 12.64
C SER A 239 -7.69 -13.83 11.39
N THR A 240 -6.52 -14.46 11.48
CA THR A 240 -5.98 -15.31 10.41
C THR A 240 -6.80 -16.57 10.20
N VAL A 241 -7.19 -17.25 11.29
CA VAL A 241 -8.08 -18.42 11.23
C VAL A 241 -9.46 -18.03 10.69
N LYS A 242 -10.05 -16.91 11.15
CA LYS A 242 -11.32 -16.40 10.59
C LYS A 242 -11.23 -16.11 9.09
N LYS A 243 -10.12 -15.54 8.61
CA LYS A 243 -9.91 -15.25 7.18
C LYS A 243 -9.67 -16.50 6.33
N ILE A 244 -8.92 -17.47 6.84
CA ILE A 244 -8.72 -18.78 6.18
C ILE A 244 -10.06 -19.53 6.12
N TYR A 245 -10.81 -19.54 7.22
CA TYR A 245 -12.12 -20.16 7.31
C TYR A 245 -13.15 -19.45 6.40
N GLY A 246 -13.16 -18.12 6.36
CA GLY A 246 -13.99 -17.32 5.45
C GLY A 246 -13.71 -17.61 3.97
N LYS A 247 -12.44 -17.80 3.60
CA LYS A 247 -12.06 -18.23 2.24
C LYS A 247 -12.44 -19.67 1.91
N ALA A 248 -12.22 -20.59 2.84
CA ALA A 248 -12.57 -22.00 2.66
C ALA A 248 -14.10 -22.19 2.54
N THR A 249 -14.87 -21.37 3.25
CA THR A 249 -16.34 -21.39 3.24
C THR A 249 -16.98 -20.48 2.17
N LYS A 250 -16.20 -19.87 1.27
CA LYS A 250 -16.66 -18.86 0.28
C LYS A 250 -17.44 -17.67 0.91
N ARG A 251 -17.28 -17.41 2.21
CA ARG A 251 -17.87 -16.27 2.93
C ARG A 251 -17.07 -14.97 2.75
N ASP A 252 -16.06 -14.96 1.88
CA ASP A 252 -15.12 -13.85 1.67
C ASP A 252 -15.70 -12.67 0.86
N THR A 253 -17.02 -12.60 0.74
CA THR A 253 -17.70 -11.32 0.56
C THR A 253 -18.45 -11.08 1.85
N ILE A 254 -18.02 -10.10 2.65
CA ILE A 254 -18.97 -9.47 3.56
C ILE A 254 -20.08 -9.01 2.62
N SER A 255 -21.24 -9.67 2.69
CA SER A 255 -22.40 -9.28 1.92
C SER A 255 -22.56 -7.79 2.08
N TYR A 256 -22.83 -7.07 0.98
CA TYR A 256 -23.08 -5.63 1.03
C TYR A 256 -24.05 -5.26 2.17
N GLN A 257 -25.01 -6.15 2.46
CA GLN A 257 -25.93 -6.03 3.58
C GLN A 257 -25.26 -6.03 4.95
N SER A 258 -24.31 -6.94 5.18
CA SER A 258 -23.55 -7.00 6.43
C SER A 258 -22.65 -5.79 6.59
N TRP A 259 -21.97 -5.36 5.52
CA TRP A 259 -21.16 -4.14 5.51
C TRP A 259 -22.03 -2.90 5.78
N TYR A 260 -23.17 -2.79 5.10
CA TYR A 260 -24.13 -1.70 5.28
C TYR A 260 -24.65 -1.62 6.72
N LYS A 261 -25.00 -2.75 7.34
CA LYS A 261 -25.43 -2.78 8.75
C LYS A 261 -24.34 -2.29 9.72
N MET A 262 -23.07 -2.57 9.42
CA MET A 262 -21.94 -2.12 10.25
C MET A 262 -21.59 -0.65 10.04
N GLN A 263 -21.76 -0.14 8.81
CA GLN A 263 -21.32 1.21 8.43
C GLN A 263 -22.44 2.26 8.41
N ARG A 264 -23.72 1.84 8.42
CA ARG A 264 -24.85 2.77 8.37
C ARG A 264 -24.82 3.67 9.61
N PRO A 265 -24.80 5.01 9.44
CA PRO A 265 -24.90 5.94 10.55
C PRO A 265 -26.19 5.72 11.35
N SER A 266 -26.11 5.86 12.68
CA SER A 266 -27.31 5.86 13.53
C SER A 266 -28.19 7.08 13.23
N ARG A 267 -29.46 7.02 13.65
CA ARG A 267 -30.37 8.18 13.51
C ARG A 267 -29.84 9.44 14.20
N SER A 268 -29.17 9.30 15.35
CA SER A 268 -28.56 10.42 16.06
C SER A 268 -27.41 11.04 15.27
N VAL A 269 -26.55 10.22 14.66
CA VAL A 269 -25.44 10.69 13.81
C VAL A 269 -25.98 11.42 12.57
N LEU A 270 -27.01 10.87 11.90
CA LEU A 270 -27.63 11.54 10.75
C LEU A 270 -28.23 12.90 11.12
N SER A 271 -28.87 13.00 12.29
CA SER A 271 -29.42 14.28 12.77
C SER A 271 -28.34 15.29 13.14
N ALA A 272 -27.17 14.84 13.61
CA ALA A 272 -26.04 15.72 13.86
C ALA A 272 -25.43 16.19 12.52
N GLN A 273 -25.25 15.28 11.56
CA GLN A 273 -24.76 15.60 10.21
C GLN A 273 -25.65 16.63 9.50
N SER A 274 -26.97 16.50 9.60
CA SER A 274 -27.90 17.44 8.95
C SER A 274 -27.88 18.86 9.53
N LYS A 275 -27.30 19.02 10.73
CA LYS A 275 -27.11 20.33 11.39
C LYS A 275 -25.70 20.86 11.24
N GLN A 276 -24.79 20.07 10.66
CA GLN A 276 -23.39 20.45 10.51
C GLN A 276 -23.27 21.56 9.46
N VAL A 277 -22.60 22.65 9.85
CA VAL A 277 -22.21 23.73 8.94
C VAL A 277 -20.71 23.65 8.70
N PHE A 278 -20.31 23.64 7.44
CA PHE A 278 -18.91 23.67 7.03
C PHE A 278 -18.51 25.11 6.67
N PRO A 279 -17.21 25.47 6.76
CA PRO A 279 -16.72 26.78 6.31
C PRO A 279 -17.08 27.09 4.85
N TYR A 280 -17.17 26.06 4.02
CA TYR A 280 -17.67 26.12 2.65
C TYR A 280 -18.71 25.02 2.46
N MET A 281 -19.89 25.40 1.98
CA MET A 281 -21.02 24.49 1.72
C MET A 281 -21.14 24.27 0.20
N PRO A 282 -20.37 23.35 -0.41
CA PRO A 282 -20.47 23.09 -1.84
C PRO A 282 -21.88 22.65 -2.23
N LYS A 283 -22.37 23.12 -3.38
CA LYS A 283 -23.57 22.57 -3.99
C LYS A 283 -23.18 21.31 -4.75
N ILE A 284 -23.79 20.18 -4.39
CA ILE A 284 -23.50 18.88 -5.01
C ILE A 284 -24.58 18.57 -6.05
N SER A 285 -24.20 18.51 -7.33
CA SER A 285 -25.10 18.12 -8.41
C SER A 285 -25.03 16.61 -8.64
N ILE A 286 -26.15 15.91 -8.43
CA ILE A 286 -26.28 14.47 -8.67
C ILE A 286 -26.91 14.30 -10.05
N VAL A 287 -26.12 13.87 -11.04
CA VAL A 287 -26.60 13.67 -12.41
C VAL A 287 -26.97 12.20 -12.61
N VAL A 288 -28.21 11.94 -13.03
CA VAL A 288 -28.74 10.59 -13.26
C VAL A 288 -29.24 10.49 -14.70
N PRO A 289 -28.57 9.69 -15.55
CA PRO A 289 -29.07 9.39 -16.88
C PRO A 289 -30.28 8.47 -16.81
N LEU A 290 -31.34 8.82 -17.54
CA LEU A 290 -32.57 8.05 -17.62
C LEU A 290 -32.73 7.41 -19.00
N TYR A 291 -33.01 6.11 -19.04
CA TYR A 291 -33.39 5.43 -20.27
C TYR A 291 -34.43 4.38 -19.98
N LYS A 292 -35.68 4.65 -20.38
CA LYS A 292 -36.83 3.75 -20.16
C LYS A 292 -36.88 3.22 -18.71
N THR A 293 -36.50 4.06 -17.73
CA THR A 293 -36.39 3.66 -16.33
C THR A 293 -37.80 3.44 -15.76
N PRO A 294 -38.13 2.22 -15.26
CA PRO A 294 -39.45 1.97 -14.70
C PRO A 294 -39.75 2.90 -13.51
N GLU A 295 -40.96 3.48 -13.49
CA GLU A 295 -41.38 4.51 -12.54
C GLU A 295 -41.14 4.10 -11.07
N LYS A 296 -41.46 2.85 -10.72
CA LYS A 296 -41.25 2.33 -9.36
C LYS A 296 -39.80 2.48 -8.87
N TYR A 297 -38.82 2.32 -9.75
CA TYR A 297 -37.40 2.45 -9.39
C TYR A 297 -36.97 3.91 -9.38
N LEU A 298 -37.49 4.72 -10.29
CA LEU A 298 -37.25 6.17 -10.32
C LEU A 298 -37.74 6.81 -9.01
N THR A 299 -38.96 6.51 -8.59
CA THR A 299 -39.56 7.01 -7.35
C THR A 299 -38.76 6.58 -6.12
N ALA A 300 -38.36 5.31 -6.04
CA ALA A 300 -37.54 4.80 -4.93
C ALA A 300 -36.16 5.48 -4.87
N MET A 301 -35.53 5.71 -6.02
CA MET A 301 -34.25 6.41 -6.11
C MET A 301 -34.38 7.88 -5.65
N ILE A 302 -35.39 8.61 -6.15
CA ILE A 302 -35.63 10.00 -5.74
C ILE A 302 -35.87 10.07 -4.23
N ALA A 303 -36.69 9.19 -3.67
CA ALA A 303 -36.94 9.12 -2.23
C ALA A 303 -35.65 8.87 -1.42
N SER A 304 -34.78 7.97 -1.91
CA SER A 304 -33.48 7.70 -1.27
C SER A 304 -32.57 8.93 -1.29
N ILE A 305 -32.52 9.65 -2.41
CA ILE A 305 -31.68 10.86 -2.55
C ILE A 305 -32.18 11.98 -1.63
N ARG A 306 -33.51 12.16 -1.53
CA ARG A 306 -34.14 13.13 -0.63
C ARG A 306 -33.91 12.81 0.85
N GLY A 307 -33.65 11.54 1.19
CA GLY A 307 -33.37 11.09 2.55
C GLY A 307 -31.93 11.28 3.04
N GLN A 308 -31.08 11.96 2.27
CA GLN A 308 -29.68 12.21 2.65
C GLN A 308 -29.57 13.31 3.73
N SER A 309 -28.49 13.27 4.51
CA SER A 309 -28.25 14.22 5.61
C SER A 309 -27.71 15.57 5.16
N TYR A 310 -26.98 15.63 4.03
CA TYR A 310 -26.46 16.89 3.50
C TYR A 310 -27.54 17.64 2.71
N LEU A 311 -27.66 18.96 2.90
CA LEU A 311 -28.80 19.73 2.39
C LEU A 311 -28.53 20.46 1.07
N ASN A 312 -27.27 20.83 0.78
CA ASN A 312 -26.95 21.65 -0.40
C ASN A 312 -26.67 20.79 -1.64
N TRP A 313 -27.70 20.19 -2.20
CA TRP A 313 -27.60 19.36 -3.41
C TRP A 313 -28.72 19.67 -4.41
N GLU A 314 -28.49 19.27 -5.66
CA GLU A 314 -29.51 19.23 -6.70
C GLU A 314 -29.48 17.87 -7.41
N LEU A 315 -30.63 17.46 -7.96
CA LEU A 315 -30.77 16.23 -8.72
C LEU A 315 -31.11 16.58 -10.16
N CYS A 316 -30.19 16.26 -11.08
CA CYS A 316 -30.34 16.49 -12.51
C CYS A 316 -30.68 15.17 -13.17
N LEU A 317 -31.90 15.06 -13.70
CA LEU A 317 -32.34 13.91 -14.47
C LEU A 317 -32.15 14.24 -15.95
N SER A 318 -31.36 13.42 -16.66
CA SER A 318 -30.97 13.67 -18.07
C SER A 318 -31.41 12.56 -19.00
#